data_AF-A0A399WPJ5-F1
#
_entry.id   AF-A0A399WPJ5-F1
#
_cell.length_a   1.000
_cell.length_b   1.000
_cell.length_c   1.000
_cell.angle_alpha   90.00
_cell.angle_beta   90.00
_cell.angle_gamma   90.00
#
_symmetry.space_group_name_H-M   'P 1'
#
loop_
_entity.id
_entity.type
_entity.pdbx_description
1 polymer ?
#
loop_
_entity_poly.entity_id
_entity_poly.type
_entity_poly.pdbx_seq_one_letter_code
_entity_poly.pdbx_strand_id
1 'polypeptide(L)'
;MKYMNRKSFQLVSGAVLLCAGFLSTTAQTGQKTVGRSTAPKIVAGKPGVFITFERFGKRTPVSEGESDNGIWLRLHNNMRYSIRFCIFGLYEKGYLPIKPEENTQIGLYYDVILNARADTDNRPLPVVPLGYPLLSCQEYELKAGRSIVFSAPKEHLAEELSIKIGFSYGWEETGENNPTHFVYFNSYNLPQNGLERSK
;
A
#
# COMPACT_ATOMS: atom_id res chain seq x y z
N MET A 1 24.06 0.72 -50.79
CA MET A 1 25.30 -0.09 -50.89
C MET A 1 26.13 0.13 -49.63
N LYS A 2 26.13 -0.84 -48.68
CA LYS A 2 27.06 -1.08 -47.53
C LYS A 2 26.30 -1.90 -46.48
N TYR A 3 26.41 -3.22 -46.56
CA TYR A 3 27.27 -4.12 -45.77
C TYR A 3 26.59 -4.64 -44.48
N MET A 4 26.19 -5.91 -44.58
CA MET A 4 25.74 -6.82 -43.52
C MET A 4 26.75 -6.91 -42.38
N ASN A 5 26.27 -7.17 -41.16
CA ASN A 5 27.04 -7.94 -40.19
C ASN A 5 26.14 -8.98 -39.49
N ARG A 6 26.33 -10.23 -39.91
CA ARG A 6 25.65 -11.44 -39.47
C ARG A 6 26.67 -12.18 -38.62
N LYS A 7 26.44 -12.33 -37.32
CA LYS A 7 27.24 -13.25 -36.50
C LYS A 7 26.48 -14.54 -36.27
N SER A 8 27.12 -15.60 -36.73
CA SER A 8 26.68 -16.98 -36.80
C SER A 8 27.35 -17.79 -35.69
N PHE A 9 26.72 -18.91 -35.34
CA PHE A 9 27.32 -20.15 -34.82
C PHE A 9 28.01 -20.13 -33.45
N GLN A 10 27.53 -20.96 -32.51
CA GLN A 10 28.09 -22.31 -32.37
C GLN A 10 27.04 -23.30 -31.81
N LEU A 11 26.86 -24.38 -32.57
CA LEU A 11 26.26 -25.65 -32.15
C LEU A 11 27.31 -26.40 -31.31
N VAL A 12 26.92 -26.90 -30.14
CA VAL A 12 27.65 -28.00 -29.48
C VAL A 12 26.64 -29.10 -29.17
N SER A 13 26.75 -30.17 -29.94
CA SER A 13 26.16 -31.48 -29.70
C SER A 13 27.01 -32.26 -28.68
N GLY A 14 26.33 -33.05 -27.85
CA GLY A 14 26.92 -34.07 -26.98
C GLY A 14 26.28 -34.02 -25.59
N ALA A 15 25.78 -35.09 -24.97
CA ALA A 15 25.80 -36.51 -25.31
C ALA A 15 24.54 -37.15 -24.71
N VAL A 16 24.06 -38.18 -25.40
CA VAL A 16 23.00 -39.09 -24.96
C VAL A 16 23.54 -39.96 -23.84
N LEU A 17 22.88 -39.95 -22.68
CA LEU A 17 23.04 -40.97 -21.65
C LEU A 17 21.66 -41.51 -21.30
N LEU A 18 21.36 -42.67 -21.91
CA LEU A 18 20.24 -43.55 -21.63
C LEU A 18 20.41 -44.17 -20.24
N CYS A 19 19.67 -43.66 -19.26
CA CYS A 19 19.42 -44.39 -18.01
C CYS A 19 17.99 -44.95 -18.07
N ALA A 20 17.87 -46.17 -18.57
CA ALA A 20 16.70 -47.01 -18.36
C ALA A 20 16.72 -47.50 -16.90
N GLY A 21 16.04 -46.78 -16.03
CA GLY A 21 15.83 -47.16 -14.63
C GLY A 21 14.34 -47.24 -14.34
N PHE A 22 13.83 -48.45 -14.20
CA PHE A 22 12.49 -48.74 -13.69
C PHE A 22 12.31 -48.06 -12.32
N LEU A 23 11.42 -47.07 -12.24
CA LEU A 23 10.93 -46.54 -10.97
C LEU A 23 9.41 -46.61 -10.98
N SER A 24 8.93 -47.53 -10.16
CA SER A 24 7.54 -47.80 -9.82
C SER A 24 6.74 -46.51 -9.67
N THR A 25 5.79 -46.28 -10.58
CA THR A 25 4.71 -45.30 -10.40
C THR A 25 3.76 -45.81 -9.32
N THR A 26 4.15 -45.65 -8.05
CA THR A 26 3.15 -45.56 -6.99
C THR A 26 2.37 -44.28 -7.27
N ALA A 27 1.14 -44.43 -7.75
CA ALA A 27 0.16 -43.36 -7.76
C ALA A 27 -0.03 -42.90 -6.31
N GLN A 28 0.80 -41.95 -5.88
CA GLN A 28 0.50 -41.15 -4.72
C GLN A 28 -0.68 -40.30 -5.14
N THR A 29 -1.87 -40.77 -4.76
CA THR A 29 -3.05 -39.94 -4.60
C THR A 29 -2.64 -38.83 -3.65
N GLY A 30 -2.04 -37.79 -4.20
CA GLY A 30 -1.63 -36.60 -3.47
C GLY A 30 -2.90 -36.07 -2.86
N GLN A 31 -3.11 -36.36 -1.58
CA GLN A 31 -3.98 -35.57 -0.75
C GLN A 31 -3.48 -34.15 -0.95
N LYS A 32 -4.19 -33.38 -1.79
CA LYS A 32 -4.08 -31.94 -1.80
C LYS A 32 -4.29 -31.56 -0.36
N THR A 33 -3.19 -31.36 0.38
CA THR A 33 -3.19 -30.67 1.65
C THR A 33 -3.91 -29.37 1.35
N VAL A 34 -5.19 -29.33 1.72
CA VAL A 34 -5.98 -28.13 1.71
C VAL A 34 -5.14 -27.16 2.51
N GLY A 35 -4.51 -26.21 1.80
CA GLY A 35 -3.49 -25.35 2.36
C GLY A 35 -4.06 -24.78 3.64
N ARG A 36 -3.40 -25.10 4.76
CA ARG A 36 -3.83 -24.70 6.10
C ARG A 36 -4.06 -23.19 6.03
N SER A 37 -5.33 -22.78 6.01
CA SER A 37 -5.71 -21.38 6.01
C SER A 37 -5.13 -20.80 7.29
N THR A 38 -4.02 -20.09 7.18
CA THR A 38 -3.42 -19.40 8.31
C THR A 38 -4.43 -18.35 8.71
N ALA A 39 -5.05 -18.54 9.87
CA ALA A 39 -5.99 -17.60 10.43
C ALA A 39 -5.41 -16.18 10.37
N PRO A 40 -6.23 -15.15 10.09
CA PRO A 40 -5.77 -13.77 10.07
C PRO A 40 -4.96 -13.43 11.33
N LYS A 41 -3.76 -12.87 11.15
CA LYS A 41 -2.90 -12.49 12.27
C LYS A 41 -3.40 -11.19 12.88
N ILE A 42 -4.19 -11.30 13.95
CA ILE A 42 -4.64 -10.15 14.73
C ILE A 42 -3.59 -9.81 15.77
N VAL A 43 -3.14 -8.56 15.77
CA VAL A 43 -2.21 -8.00 16.75
C VAL A 43 -3.02 -7.53 17.96
N ALA A 44 -2.82 -8.21 19.09
CA ALA A 44 -3.44 -7.84 20.36
C ALA A 44 -3.04 -6.42 20.78
N GLY A 45 -3.98 -5.67 21.36
CA GLY A 45 -3.74 -4.30 21.86
C GLY A 45 -3.66 -3.21 20.79
N LYS A 46 -3.89 -3.52 19.52
CA LYS A 46 -4.02 -2.54 18.43
C LYS A 46 -5.48 -2.33 18.04
N PRO A 47 -5.87 -1.13 17.55
CA PRO A 47 -7.20 -0.90 16.99
C PRO A 47 -7.52 -1.86 15.84
N GLY A 48 -8.81 -1.95 15.47
CA GLY A 48 -9.25 -2.78 14.34
C GLY A 48 -8.67 -2.32 13.01
N VAL A 49 -8.57 -1.01 12.79
CA VAL A 49 -7.88 -0.41 11.64
C VAL A 49 -6.92 0.64 12.17
N PHE A 50 -5.66 0.61 11.73
CA PHE A 50 -4.66 1.57 12.18
C PHE A 50 -3.59 1.81 11.10
N ILE A 51 -2.86 2.92 11.24
CA ILE A 51 -1.77 3.29 10.34
C ILE A 51 -0.45 3.26 11.11
N THR A 52 0.62 2.77 10.48
CA THR A 52 1.99 2.86 11.01
C THR A 52 2.92 3.58 10.05
N PHE A 53 3.93 4.22 10.62
CA PHE A 53 5.08 4.73 9.86
C PHE A 53 5.95 3.56 9.38
N GLU A 54 6.36 3.60 8.11
CA GLU A 54 7.33 2.66 7.54
C GLU A 54 8.71 3.32 7.41
N ARG A 55 8.79 4.43 6.66
CA ARG A 55 10.05 5.15 6.40
C ARG A 55 9.82 6.55 5.82
N PHE A 56 10.90 7.35 5.78
CA PHE A 56 11.04 8.50 4.89
C PHE A 56 11.81 8.10 3.61
N GLY A 57 11.76 8.91 2.56
CA GLY A 57 12.44 8.61 1.29
C GLY A 57 11.94 9.42 0.09
N LYS A 58 12.37 9.02 -1.10
CA LYS A 58 11.95 9.61 -2.39
C LYS A 58 10.76 8.89 -2.99
N ARG A 59 9.77 9.64 -3.46
CA ARG A 59 8.56 9.15 -4.14
C ARG A 59 8.32 9.93 -5.43
N THR A 60 7.53 9.36 -6.31
CA THR A 60 7.03 10.07 -7.48
C THR A 60 5.89 11.00 -7.05
N PRO A 61 5.99 12.32 -7.31
CA PRO A 61 4.88 13.26 -7.13
C PRO A 61 3.63 12.83 -7.91
N VAL A 62 2.46 13.03 -7.31
CA VAL A 62 1.17 12.71 -7.96
C VAL A 62 0.69 13.89 -8.80
N SER A 63 0.94 15.11 -8.31
CA SER A 63 0.58 16.37 -8.95
C SER A 63 1.82 17.23 -9.22
N GLU A 64 1.70 18.15 -10.18
CA GLU A 64 2.74 19.17 -10.41
C GLU A 64 2.92 20.06 -9.17
N GLY A 65 4.18 20.40 -8.86
CA GLY A 65 4.54 21.22 -7.70
C GLY A 65 4.61 20.48 -6.36
N GLU A 66 4.26 19.19 -6.33
CA GLU A 66 4.30 18.37 -5.12
C GLU A 66 5.72 17.83 -4.85
N SER A 67 6.15 17.78 -3.58
CA SER A 67 7.51 17.39 -3.19
C SER A 67 7.84 15.93 -3.52
N ASP A 68 9.05 15.65 -4.00
CA ASP A 68 9.54 14.28 -4.19
C ASP A 68 9.94 13.60 -2.86
N ASN A 69 9.96 14.35 -1.75
CA ASN A 69 10.22 13.82 -0.42
C ASN A 69 8.90 13.32 0.19
N GLY A 70 8.89 12.03 0.53
CA GLY A 70 7.70 11.34 1.00
C GLY A 70 7.82 10.77 2.40
N ILE A 71 6.66 10.34 2.89
CA ILE A 71 6.50 9.45 4.03
C ILE A 71 5.76 8.21 3.54
N TRP A 72 6.29 7.03 3.85
CA TRP A 72 5.64 5.76 3.59
C TRP A 72 4.92 5.34 4.86
N LEU A 73 3.64 5.05 4.68
CA LEU A 73 2.73 4.63 5.73
C LEU A 73 2.14 3.28 5.34
N ARG A 74 1.76 2.51 6.35
CA ARG A 74 1.09 1.23 6.18
C ARG A 74 -0.25 1.25 6.86
N LEU A 75 -1.31 1.02 6.09
CA LEU A 75 -2.67 0.82 6.58
C LEU A 75 -2.84 -0.66 6.93
N HIS A 76 -3.26 -0.94 8.16
CA HIS A 76 -3.47 -2.29 8.67
C HIS A 76 -4.95 -2.57 8.87
N ASN A 77 -5.43 -3.69 8.34
CA ASN A 77 -6.70 -4.28 8.73
C ASN A 77 -6.45 -5.38 9.78
N ASN A 78 -6.57 -5.02 11.05
CA ASN A 78 -6.38 -5.89 12.21
C ASN A 78 -7.65 -6.66 12.61
N MET A 79 -8.61 -6.81 11.71
CA MET A 79 -9.90 -7.43 11.97
C MET A 79 -10.02 -8.80 11.28
N ARG A 80 -11.10 -9.52 11.61
CA ARG A 80 -11.49 -10.79 10.97
C ARG A 80 -12.23 -10.60 9.64
N TYR A 81 -12.58 -9.38 9.31
CA TYR A 81 -13.37 -9.01 8.15
C TYR A 81 -12.59 -8.05 7.27
N SER A 82 -12.96 -7.93 5.99
CA SER A 82 -12.34 -6.95 5.10
C SER A 82 -12.81 -5.52 5.39
N ILE A 83 -12.00 -4.56 4.95
CA ILE A 83 -12.38 -3.16 4.81
C ILE A 83 -12.25 -2.75 3.35
N ARG A 84 -13.01 -1.74 2.95
CA ARG A 84 -12.97 -1.15 1.61
C ARG A 84 -12.66 0.33 1.71
N PHE A 85 -11.85 0.82 0.78
CA PHE A 85 -11.51 2.23 0.68
C PHE A 85 -11.18 2.58 -0.77
N CYS A 86 -11.18 3.87 -1.07
CA CYS A 86 -10.89 4.35 -2.41
C CYS A 86 -9.38 4.49 -2.61
N ILE A 87 -8.90 3.94 -3.71
CA ILE A 87 -7.53 4.09 -4.18
C ILE A 87 -7.52 4.87 -5.49
N PHE A 88 -6.36 5.43 -5.83
CA PHE A 88 -6.08 5.89 -7.18
C PHE A 88 -4.84 5.18 -7.72
N GLY A 89 -4.87 4.87 -9.01
CA GLY A 89 -3.73 4.25 -9.68
C GLY A 89 -2.53 5.19 -9.68
N LEU A 90 -1.46 4.81 -8.99
CA LEU A 90 -0.13 5.37 -9.21
C LEU A 90 0.65 4.38 -10.09
N TYR A 91 0.62 4.58 -11.42
CA TYR A 91 1.49 3.83 -12.34
C TYR A 91 2.11 4.74 -13.39
N GLU A 92 3.43 4.59 -13.57
CA GLU A 92 4.16 5.07 -14.76
C GLU A 92 3.74 4.34 -16.06
N LYS A 93 2.99 3.23 -15.97
CA LYS A 93 2.74 2.29 -17.09
C LYS A 93 1.30 1.73 -17.23
N GLY A 94 0.28 2.46 -16.79
CA GLY A 94 -1.05 2.34 -17.39
C GLY A 94 -2.18 1.60 -16.66
N TYR A 95 -1.96 0.60 -15.79
CA TYR A 95 -3.06 -0.03 -15.01
C TYR A 95 -2.56 -0.69 -13.71
N LEU A 96 -3.35 -0.59 -12.62
CA LEU A 96 -3.14 -1.35 -11.39
C LEU A 96 -3.26 -2.87 -11.69
N PRO A 97 -2.38 -3.73 -11.15
CA PRO A 97 -2.65 -5.16 -11.12
C PRO A 97 -3.96 -5.36 -10.35
N ILE A 98 -4.81 -6.24 -10.87
CA ILE A 98 -6.15 -6.56 -10.33
C ILE A 98 -6.07 -6.96 -8.84
N LYS A 99 -4.89 -7.39 -8.37
CA LYS A 99 -4.62 -7.80 -6.98
C LYS A 99 -3.23 -7.32 -6.56
N PRO A 100 -3.11 -6.17 -5.86
CA PRO A 100 -1.87 -5.73 -5.23
C PRO A 100 -1.42 -6.78 -4.21
N GLU A 101 -0.14 -7.15 -4.25
CA GLU A 101 0.50 -7.91 -3.19
C GLU A 101 0.65 -7.05 -1.91
N GLU A 102 0.89 -7.67 -0.76
CA GLU A 102 0.94 -7.02 0.58
C GLU A 102 1.99 -5.88 0.70
N ASN A 103 3.00 -5.86 -0.17
CA ASN A 103 4.01 -4.81 -0.24
C ASN A 103 3.89 -3.93 -1.49
N THR A 104 2.80 -4.05 -2.23
CA THR A 104 2.53 -3.18 -3.38
C THR A 104 2.21 -1.79 -2.87
N GLN A 105 2.92 -0.80 -3.39
CA GLN A 105 2.61 0.60 -3.14
C GLN A 105 1.37 0.99 -3.95
N ILE A 106 0.42 1.65 -3.30
CA ILE A 106 -0.79 2.19 -3.93
C ILE A 106 -0.90 3.70 -3.74
N GLY A 107 -1.61 4.36 -4.65
CA GLY A 107 -2.17 5.69 -4.40
C GLY A 107 -3.43 5.53 -3.57
N LEU A 108 -3.58 6.32 -2.52
CA LEU A 108 -4.69 6.21 -1.58
C LEU A 108 -5.28 7.60 -1.36
N TYR A 109 -6.60 7.72 -1.51
CA TYR A 109 -7.28 8.99 -1.24
C TYR A 109 -7.36 9.24 0.27
N TYR A 110 -7.02 10.45 0.68
CA TYR A 110 -7.06 10.88 2.06
C TYR A 110 -7.20 12.40 2.16
N ASP A 111 -7.78 12.84 3.26
CA ASP A 111 -7.79 14.25 3.63
C ASP A 111 -6.58 14.55 4.52
N VAL A 112 -6.05 15.77 4.41
CA VAL A 112 -5.18 16.33 5.46
C VAL A 112 -6.03 17.25 6.32
N ILE A 113 -5.97 17.05 7.63
CA ILE A 113 -6.75 17.81 8.60
C ILE A 113 -5.84 18.39 9.68
N LEU A 114 -6.29 19.49 10.27
CA LEU A 114 -5.68 20.03 11.47
C LEU A 114 -6.05 19.17 12.68
N ASN A 115 -5.09 18.88 13.54
CA ASN A 115 -5.34 18.24 14.82
C ASN A 115 -6.08 19.20 15.75
N ALA A 116 -7.16 18.73 16.37
CA ALA A 116 -7.99 19.54 17.28
C ALA A 116 -7.24 20.18 18.45
N ARG A 117 -6.00 19.74 18.76
CA ARG A 117 -5.16 20.33 19.80
C ARG A 117 -4.47 21.65 19.40
N ALA A 118 -4.42 21.97 18.11
CA ALA A 118 -3.72 23.15 17.59
C ALA A 118 -4.37 24.49 18.03
N ASP A 119 -5.64 24.47 18.43
CA ASP A 119 -6.44 25.68 18.68
C ASP A 119 -6.12 26.40 20.01
N THR A 120 -5.17 25.90 20.80
CA THR A 120 -4.98 26.38 22.19
C THR A 120 -3.92 27.47 22.38
N ASP A 121 -3.10 27.77 21.36
CA ASP A 121 -1.81 28.44 21.58
C ASP A 121 -1.63 29.84 20.95
N ASN A 122 -2.67 30.47 20.37
CA ASN A 122 -2.56 31.75 19.63
C ASN A 122 -1.48 31.75 18.51
N ARG A 123 -0.93 30.59 18.15
CA ARG A 123 0.02 30.43 17.05
C ARG A 123 -0.74 30.48 15.72
N PRO A 124 -0.16 31.03 14.65
CA PRO A 124 -0.75 30.94 13.32
C PRO A 124 -0.98 29.47 12.96
N LEU A 125 -2.20 29.13 12.53
CA LEU A 125 -2.52 27.76 12.12
C LEU A 125 -1.67 27.37 10.90
N PRO A 126 -1.17 26.14 10.84
CA PRO A 126 -0.44 25.67 9.66
C PRO A 126 -1.35 25.68 8.43
N VAL A 127 -0.76 25.96 7.27
CA VAL A 127 -1.47 25.80 6.00
C VAL A 127 -1.78 24.31 5.82
N VAL A 128 -3.07 23.98 5.69
CA VAL A 128 -3.53 22.60 5.50
C VAL A 128 -3.49 22.27 4.01
N PRO A 129 -2.64 21.34 3.55
CA PRO A 129 -2.65 20.88 2.16
C PRO A 129 -3.98 20.20 1.83
N LEU A 130 -4.37 20.19 0.55
CA LEU A 130 -5.63 19.59 0.13
C LEU A 130 -5.69 18.06 0.33
N GLY A 131 -4.52 17.40 0.45
CA GLY A 131 -4.42 15.95 0.42
C GLY A 131 -4.67 15.38 -0.98
N TYR A 132 -5.26 14.19 -1.04
CA TYR A 132 -5.77 13.61 -2.28
C TYR A 132 -7.27 13.43 -2.14
N PRO A 133 -8.07 14.45 -2.49
CA PRO A 133 -9.51 14.36 -2.42
C PRO A 133 -10.06 13.40 -3.49
N LEU A 134 -11.20 12.79 -3.19
CA LEU A 134 -11.87 11.85 -4.07
C LEU A 134 -12.39 12.55 -5.33
N LEU A 135 -11.76 12.31 -6.48
CA LEU A 135 -12.30 12.68 -7.79
C LEU A 135 -13.05 11.51 -8.43
N SER A 136 -12.54 10.29 -8.26
CA SER A 136 -13.18 9.03 -8.66
C SER A 136 -12.75 7.91 -7.72
N CYS A 137 -13.68 7.11 -7.22
CA CYS A 137 -13.36 6.03 -6.29
C CYS A 137 -13.17 4.72 -7.06
N GLN A 138 -11.92 4.26 -7.18
CA GLN A 138 -11.65 2.85 -7.43
C GLN A 138 -11.65 2.14 -6.07
N GLU A 139 -12.70 1.36 -5.79
CA GLU A 139 -12.80 0.65 -4.53
C GLU A 139 -11.74 -0.47 -4.45
N TYR A 140 -11.08 -0.54 -3.29
CA TYR A 140 -10.12 -1.59 -2.97
C TYR A 140 -10.52 -2.31 -1.69
N GLU A 141 -10.55 -3.64 -1.73
CA GLU A 141 -10.87 -4.47 -0.57
C GLU A 141 -9.59 -5.01 0.09
N LEU A 142 -9.25 -4.48 1.26
CA LEU A 142 -8.16 -5.00 2.09
C LEU A 142 -8.67 -6.13 2.99
N LYS A 143 -8.23 -7.36 2.70
CA LYS A 143 -8.65 -8.56 3.43
C LYS A 143 -8.22 -8.54 4.91
N ALA A 144 -8.90 -9.37 5.70
CA ALA A 144 -8.65 -9.56 7.13
C ALA A 144 -7.18 -9.89 7.43
N GLY A 145 -6.60 -9.22 8.43
CA GLY A 145 -5.22 -9.43 8.88
C GLY A 145 -4.14 -9.00 7.86
N ARG A 146 -4.53 -8.28 6.80
CA ARG A 146 -3.59 -7.78 5.78
C ARG A 146 -3.28 -6.31 6.00
N SER A 147 -2.21 -5.88 5.35
CA SER A 147 -1.79 -4.49 5.33
C SER A 147 -1.46 -4.05 3.92
N ILE A 148 -1.40 -2.74 3.69
CA ILE A 148 -0.96 -2.17 2.41
C ILE A 148 -0.17 -0.88 2.62
N VAL A 149 0.79 -0.63 1.74
CA VAL A 149 1.69 0.52 1.81
C VAL A 149 1.21 1.61 0.85
N PHE A 150 1.23 2.85 1.32
CA PHE A 150 1.00 4.04 0.51
C PHE A 150 2.01 5.13 0.88
N SER A 151 2.12 6.16 0.05
CA SER A 151 3.00 7.29 0.30
C SER A 151 2.23 8.60 0.32
N ALA A 152 2.67 9.54 1.16
CA ALA A 152 2.21 10.92 1.18
C ALA A 152 3.41 11.88 1.06
N PRO A 153 3.22 13.11 0.55
CA PRO A 153 4.21 14.18 0.70
C PRO A 153 4.54 14.40 2.18
N LYS A 154 5.81 14.69 2.49
CA LYS A 154 6.25 14.86 3.89
C LYS A 154 5.48 15.99 4.60
N GLU A 155 5.22 17.07 3.87
CA GLU A 155 4.48 18.25 4.30
C GLU A 155 3.01 17.96 4.69
N HIS A 156 2.41 16.85 4.23
CA HIS A 156 1.05 16.45 4.64
C HIS A 156 0.97 15.95 6.08
N LEU A 157 2.11 15.72 6.73
CA LEU A 157 2.24 15.41 8.15
C LEU A 157 3.19 16.42 8.83
N ALA A 158 3.14 17.69 8.41
CA ALA A 158 3.75 18.77 9.16
C ALA A 158 3.20 18.84 10.60
N GLU A 159 3.85 19.64 11.45
CA GLU A 159 3.43 19.83 12.83
C GLU A 159 1.93 20.15 12.90
N GLU A 160 1.23 19.52 13.86
CA GLU A 160 -0.21 19.67 14.06
C GLU A 160 -1.12 19.17 12.92
N LEU A 161 -0.58 18.60 11.83
CA LEU A 161 -1.39 17.97 10.78
C LEU A 161 -1.59 16.46 10.99
N SER A 162 -2.64 15.95 10.37
CA SER A 162 -3.02 14.54 10.36
C SER A 162 -3.55 14.10 9.01
N ILE A 163 -3.26 12.86 8.66
CA ILE A 163 -3.90 12.17 7.54
C ILE A 163 -5.17 11.49 8.05
N LYS A 164 -6.29 11.69 7.35
CA LYS A 164 -7.57 11.03 7.61
C LYS A 164 -7.96 10.18 6.40
N ILE A 165 -8.11 8.88 6.61
CA ILE A 165 -8.53 7.93 5.58
C ILE A 165 -9.94 7.47 5.89
N GLY A 166 -10.85 7.63 4.92
CA GLY A 166 -12.20 7.06 4.96
C GLY A 166 -12.18 5.59 4.52
N PHE A 167 -12.95 4.75 5.21
CA PHE A 167 -13.17 3.36 4.82
C PHE A 167 -14.58 2.90 5.20
N SER A 168 -15.03 1.80 4.58
CA SER A 168 -16.22 1.06 4.96
C SER A 168 -15.84 -0.37 5.33
N TYR A 169 -16.66 -1.02 6.15
CA TYR A 169 -16.50 -2.44 6.41
C TYR A 169 -17.01 -3.26 5.23
N GLY A 170 -16.39 -4.42 5.00
CA GLY A 170 -16.75 -5.30 3.89
C GLY A 170 -18.15 -5.91 3.96
N TRP A 171 -18.78 -5.90 5.15
CA TRP A 171 -20.16 -6.37 5.36
C TRP A 171 -21.19 -5.24 5.29
N GLU A 172 -20.77 -3.98 5.22
CA GLU A 172 -21.69 -2.86 5.03
C GLU A 172 -22.17 -2.85 3.58
N GLU A 173 -23.37 -2.33 3.35
CA GLU A 173 -23.83 -2.12 1.97
C GLU A 173 -22.99 -1.03 1.30
N THR A 174 -23.09 -0.90 -0.02
CA THR A 174 -22.51 0.24 -0.75
C THR A 174 -23.62 1.26 -1.02
N GLY A 175 -23.41 2.53 -0.67
CA GLY A 175 -24.42 3.58 -0.85
C GLY A 175 -24.03 4.89 -0.17
N GLU A 176 -24.60 6.00 -0.64
CA GLU A 176 -24.28 7.36 -0.17
C GLU A 176 -24.67 7.60 1.30
N ASN A 177 -25.60 6.81 1.83
CA ASN A 177 -26.11 6.94 3.20
C ASN A 177 -25.39 6.05 4.21
N ASN A 178 -24.35 5.32 3.80
CA ASN A 178 -23.67 4.40 4.67
C ASN A 178 -22.68 5.13 5.60
N PRO A 179 -22.54 4.65 6.84
CA PRO A 179 -21.59 5.24 7.77
C PRO A 179 -20.20 5.18 7.15
N THR A 180 -19.52 6.33 7.10
CA THR A 180 -18.11 6.38 6.74
C THR A 180 -17.28 6.30 8.02
N HIS A 181 -16.38 5.32 8.08
CA HIS A 181 -15.44 5.17 9.18
C HIS A 181 -14.14 5.87 8.83
N PHE A 182 -13.42 6.35 9.84
CA PHE A 182 -12.17 7.06 9.64
C PHE A 182 -11.04 6.46 10.47
N VAL A 183 -9.86 6.38 9.87
CA VAL A 183 -8.60 6.12 10.58
C VAL A 183 -7.67 7.31 10.38
N TYR A 184 -6.97 7.66 11.45
CA TYR A 184 -6.11 8.84 11.51
C TYR A 184 -4.66 8.45 11.73
N PHE A 185 -3.74 9.20 11.13
CA PHE A 185 -2.31 9.16 11.45
C PHE A 185 -1.83 10.57 11.72
N ASN A 186 -1.34 10.82 12.93
CA ASN A 186 -0.93 12.15 13.37
C ASN A 186 0.55 12.38 13.15
N SER A 187 0.95 13.63 12.89
CA SER A 187 2.37 14.00 12.82
C SER A 187 3.15 13.61 14.09
N TYR A 188 2.52 13.65 15.27
CA TYR A 188 3.09 13.18 16.54
C TYR A 188 3.39 11.67 16.59
N ASN A 189 2.85 10.88 15.66
CA ASN A 189 3.15 9.45 15.53
C ASN A 189 4.41 9.18 14.70
N LEU A 190 5.02 10.22 14.10
CA LEU A 190 6.29 10.11 13.41
C LEU A 190 7.45 9.94 14.40
N PRO A 191 8.53 9.22 14.01
CA PRO A 191 9.73 9.16 14.82
C PRO A 191 10.38 10.55 14.90
N GLN A 192 10.68 11.01 16.12
CA GLN A 192 11.21 12.35 16.39
C GLN A 192 12.54 12.64 15.67
N ASN A 193 13.33 11.60 15.36
CA ASN A 193 14.64 11.73 14.74
C ASN A 193 14.60 12.05 13.22
N GLY A 194 13.43 12.03 12.57
CA GLY A 194 13.29 12.33 11.13
C GLY A 194 12.61 13.66 10.79
N LEU A 195 12.15 14.38 11.81
CA LEU A 195 11.59 15.71 11.70
C LEU A 195 12.72 16.74 11.93
N GLU A 196 13.67 16.83 10.99
CA GLU A 196 14.43 18.08 10.89
C GLU A 196 13.40 19.19 10.68
N ARG A 197 13.25 20.03 11.70
CA ARG A 197 12.36 21.20 11.66
C ARG A 197 12.82 22.04 10.47
N SER A 198 12.01 22.11 9.42
CA SER A 198 12.20 23.10 8.36
C SER A 198 12.13 24.46 9.05
N LYS A 199 13.29 25.07 9.24
CA LYS A 199 13.41 26.44 9.72
C LYS A 199 13.01 27.40 8.61
#